data_AF-A0A0R3FJL5-F1
#
_entry.id   AF-A0A0R3FJL5-F1
#
_cell.length_a   1.000
_cell.length_b   1.000
_cell.length_c   1.000
_cell.angle_alpha   90.00
_cell.angle_beta   90.00
_cell.angle_gamma   90.00
#
_symmetry.space_group_name_H-M   'P 1'
#
loop_
_entity.id
_entity.type
_entity.pdbx_description
1 polymer ?
#
loop_
_entity_poly.entity_id
_entity_poly.type
_entity_poly.pdbx_seq_one_letter_code
_entity_poly.pdbx_strand_id
1 'polypeptide(L)'
;MNSDHLISRIDALLDDDEPLDDWQYGWSDAMRWAPGDAGTYGVEEDQPDSELDCGWDWHLDAQIHAIPAEQVPEWTRWLETLAEAERGEIAWYVVCFRCGAVGERSVDCGCSEFRVRGRLL
;
A
#
# COMPACT_ATOMS: atom_id res chain seq x y z
N MET A 1 19.88 31.75 -0.11
CA MET A 1 20.36 30.90 -1.21
C MET A 1 19.74 31.43 -2.49
N ASN A 2 20.54 31.90 -3.45
CA ASN A 2 20.06 32.44 -4.74
C ASN A 2 19.93 31.28 -5.75
N SER A 3 18.83 31.22 -6.51
CA SER A 3 18.57 30.19 -7.51
C SER A 3 19.69 30.07 -8.55
N ASP A 4 20.34 31.18 -8.91
CA ASP A 4 21.46 31.19 -9.87
C ASP A 4 22.65 30.34 -9.42
N HIS A 5 22.90 30.29 -8.10
CA HIS A 5 23.96 29.48 -7.52
C HIS A 5 23.63 27.98 -7.52
N LEU A 6 22.33 27.63 -7.42
CA LEU A 6 21.90 26.23 -7.52
C LEU A 6 21.99 25.74 -8.97
N ILE A 7 21.57 26.57 -9.93
CA ILE A 7 21.63 26.26 -11.36
C ILE A 7 23.10 26.08 -11.79
N SER A 8 23.98 27.00 -11.42
CA SER A 8 25.42 26.89 -11.73
C SER A 8 26.10 25.65 -11.13
N ARG A 9 25.63 25.14 -9.99
CA ARG A 9 26.14 23.88 -9.40
C ARG A 9 25.65 22.64 -10.13
N ILE A 10 24.46 22.69 -10.72
CA ILE A 10 23.88 21.58 -11.48
C ILE A 10 24.57 21.49 -12.84
N ASP A 11 24.75 22.61 -13.54
CA ASP A 11 25.44 22.63 -14.83
C ASP A 11 26.88 22.11 -14.69
N ALA A 12 27.60 22.52 -13.65
CA ALA A 12 28.95 22.01 -13.38
C ALA A 12 29.03 20.51 -13.03
N LEU A 13 27.91 19.88 -12.65
CA LEU A 13 27.81 18.44 -12.40
C LEU A 13 27.42 17.66 -13.66
N LEU A 14 26.80 18.31 -14.64
CA LEU A 14 26.33 17.71 -15.89
C LEU A 14 27.30 17.91 -17.05
N ASP A 15 28.25 18.85 -16.94
CA ASP A 15 29.32 19.11 -17.92
C ASP A 15 30.50 18.13 -17.83
N ASP A 16 30.42 17.09 -16.99
CA ASP A 16 31.41 16.00 -17.01
C ASP A 16 31.19 15.18 -18.29
N ASP A 17 32.05 15.43 -19.27
CA ASP A 17 32.06 14.99 -20.67
C ASP A 17 32.34 13.48 -20.80
N GLU A 18 31.70 12.65 -19.97
CA GLU A 18 31.61 11.22 -20.20
C GLU A 18 30.48 10.96 -21.20
N PRO A 19 30.73 10.18 -22.27
CA PRO A 19 29.65 9.72 -23.12
C PRO A 19 28.66 8.96 -22.23
N LEU A 20 27.40 9.41 -22.21
CA LEU A 20 26.24 8.68 -21.71
C LEU A 20 26.00 7.45 -22.60
N ASP A 21 26.99 6.60 -22.65
CA ASP A 21 27.01 5.36 -23.36
C ASP A 21 26.14 4.44 -22.49
N ASP A 22 24.91 4.22 -22.94
CA ASP A 22 23.74 3.58 -22.29
C ASP A 22 23.99 2.19 -21.64
N TRP A 23 25.22 1.71 -21.62
CA TRP A 23 25.65 0.41 -21.09
C TRP A 23 26.35 0.48 -19.73
N GLN A 24 26.70 1.68 -19.22
CA GLN A 24 27.43 1.82 -17.94
C GLN A 24 26.53 2.01 -16.71
N TYR A 25 25.28 2.43 -16.89
CA TYR A 25 24.31 2.47 -15.80
C TYR A 25 23.68 1.08 -15.64
N GLY A 26 23.61 0.57 -14.41
CA GLY A 26 23.11 -0.77 -14.08
C GLY A 26 21.59 -0.97 -14.28
N TRP A 27 20.97 -0.35 -15.28
CA TRP A 27 19.56 -0.55 -15.62
C TRP A 27 19.28 -1.96 -16.19
N SER A 28 20.32 -2.70 -16.57
CA SER A 28 20.24 -4.14 -16.85
C SER A 28 19.70 -4.97 -15.67
N ASP A 29 19.79 -4.46 -14.43
CA ASP A 29 19.23 -5.16 -13.26
C ASP A 29 17.71 -4.95 -13.12
N ALA A 30 17.12 -3.99 -13.84
CA ALA A 30 15.67 -3.76 -13.81
C ALA A 30 14.86 -4.94 -14.39
N MET A 31 15.50 -5.79 -15.21
CA MET A 31 14.90 -6.98 -15.80
C MET A 31 15.44 -8.29 -15.21
N ARG A 32 16.21 -8.25 -14.11
CA ARG A 32 16.66 -9.47 -13.41
C ARG A 32 15.50 -10.29 -12.84
N TRP A 33 14.43 -9.61 -12.45
CA TRP A 33 13.18 -10.23 -11.99
C TRP A 33 12.30 -10.72 -13.14
N ALA A 34 12.61 -10.33 -14.37
CA ALA A 34 11.84 -10.75 -15.53
C ALA A 34 12.17 -12.22 -15.83
N PRO A 35 11.17 -13.09 -16.05
CA PRO A 35 11.42 -14.47 -16.44
C PRO A 35 12.24 -14.51 -17.75
N GLY A 36 12.99 -15.59 -17.98
CA GLY A 36 14.01 -15.64 -19.06
C GLY A 36 13.47 -15.45 -20.49
N ASP A 37 12.16 -15.47 -20.65
CA ASP A 37 11.36 -15.24 -21.86
C ASP A 37 10.76 -13.82 -21.94
N ALA A 38 11.03 -12.94 -20.98
CA ALA A 38 10.45 -11.59 -20.88
C ALA A 38 10.93 -10.57 -21.93
N GLY A 39 11.57 -11.03 -23.00
CA GLY A 39 11.83 -10.27 -24.23
C GLY A 39 11.29 -10.96 -25.49
N THR A 40 10.61 -12.10 -25.34
CA THR A 40 10.10 -12.92 -26.44
C THR A 40 8.56 -12.98 -26.46
N TYR A 41 7.89 -12.51 -25.41
CA TYR A 41 6.44 -12.28 -25.44
C TYR A 41 6.10 -11.20 -26.46
N GLY A 42 5.57 -11.62 -27.61
CA GLY A 42 5.11 -10.73 -28.68
C GLY A 42 5.76 -10.95 -30.05
N VAL A 43 6.68 -11.92 -30.20
CA VAL A 43 7.24 -12.33 -31.51
C VAL A 43 6.82 -13.75 -31.90
N GLU A 44 5.56 -14.09 -31.61
CA GLU A 44 4.90 -15.26 -32.19
C GLU A 44 3.77 -14.69 -33.06
N GLU A 45 3.89 -14.81 -34.39
CA GLU A 45 2.94 -14.24 -35.37
C GLU A 45 1.56 -14.94 -35.37
N ASP A 46 1.37 -15.96 -34.52
CA ASP A 46 0.16 -16.80 -34.46
C ASP A 46 -0.41 -16.86 -33.03
N GLN A 47 -0.54 -15.72 -32.37
CA GLN A 47 -1.31 -15.64 -31.14
C GLN A 47 -2.82 -15.65 -31.45
N PRO A 48 -3.63 -16.42 -30.71
CA PRO A 48 -5.08 -16.41 -30.91
C PRO A 48 -5.63 -15.01 -30.68
N ASP A 49 -6.55 -14.55 -31.55
CA ASP A 49 -7.34 -13.30 -31.47
C ASP A 49 -8.27 -13.23 -30.22
N SER A 50 -7.98 -13.98 -29.16
CA SER A 50 -8.67 -13.86 -27.88
C SER A 50 -8.25 -12.56 -27.19
N GLU A 51 -9.22 -11.86 -26.60
CA GLU A 51 -8.93 -10.79 -25.64
C GLU A 51 -7.91 -11.32 -24.63
N LEU A 52 -6.80 -10.60 -24.47
CA LEU A 52 -5.82 -10.91 -23.44
C LEU A 52 -6.55 -10.87 -22.10
N ASP A 53 -6.83 -12.04 -21.52
CA ASP A 53 -7.20 -12.12 -20.11
C ASP A 53 -5.97 -11.68 -19.35
N CYS A 54 -5.96 -10.40 -19.00
CA CYS A 54 -4.83 -9.78 -18.37
C CYS A 54 -4.65 -10.33 -16.93
N GLY A 55 -5.54 -11.21 -16.45
CA GLY A 55 -5.42 -11.88 -15.15
C GLY A 55 -5.48 -10.92 -13.96
N TRP A 56 -5.77 -9.64 -14.24
CA TRP A 56 -5.96 -8.58 -13.25
C TRP A 56 -7.43 -8.46 -12.89
N ASP A 57 -8.06 -9.58 -12.54
CA ASP A 57 -9.27 -9.54 -11.73
C ASP A 57 -8.87 -8.97 -10.36
N TRP A 58 -8.79 -7.64 -10.29
CA TRP A 58 -8.30 -6.92 -9.13
C TRP A 58 -9.39 -6.91 -8.07
N HIS A 59 -9.51 -8.05 -7.39
CA HIS A 59 -10.21 -8.15 -6.13
C HIS A 59 -9.31 -7.51 -5.08
N LEU A 60 -9.69 -6.33 -4.60
CA LEU A 60 -9.10 -5.81 -3.36
C LEU A 60 -9.26 -6.90 -2.30
N ASP A 61 -8.15 -7.42 -1.79
CA ASP A 61 -8.18 -8.37 -0.67
C ASP A 61 -9.03 -7.75 0.44
N ALA A 62 -10.05 -8.46 0.89
CA ALA A 62 -10.91 -8.00 1.97
C ALA A 62 -10.05 -7.81 3.23
N GLN A 63 -9.75 -6.55 3.58
CA GLN A 63 -8.97 -6.23 4.76
C GLN A 63 -9.87 -6.26 6.00
N ILE A 64 -9.40 -6.93 7.05
CA ILE A 64 -10.04 -6.92 8.36
C ILE A 64 -9.11 -6.20 9.34
N HIS A 65 -9.61 -5.14 9.97
CA HIS A 65 -8.84 -4.38 10.94
C HIS A 65 -9.02 -4.93 12.36
N ALA A 66 -7.92 -5.28 13.01
CA ALA A 66 -7.89 -5.63 14.43
C ALA A 66 -7.52 -4.38 15.24
N ILE A 67 -8.49 -3.80 15.93
CA ILE A 67 -8.36 -2.54 16.66
C ILE A 67 -8.06 -2.82 18.14
N PRO A 68 -6.93 -2.36 18.69
CA PRO A 68 -6.69 -2.44 20.13
C PRO A 68 -7.80 -1.76 20.93
N ALA A 69 -8.22 -2.34 22.04
CA ALA A 69 -9.29 -1.80 22.88
C ALA A 69 -9.06 -0.32 23.25
N GLU A 70 -7.82 0.07 23.56
CA GLU A 70 -7.42 1.44 23.88
C GLU A 70 -7.57 2.44 22.72
N GLN A 71 -7.54 1.96 21.47
CA GLN A 71 -7.61 2.79 20.26
C GLN A 71 -9.03 2.91 19.68
N VAL A 72 -10.01 2.19 20.24
CA VAL A 72 -11.42 2.25 19.78
C VAL A 72 -11.98 3.68 19.69
N PRO A 73 -11.71 4.61 20.63
CA PRO A 73 -12.19 5.98 20.52
C PRO A 73 -11.63 6.74 19.31
N GLU A 74 -10.34 6.58 19.02
CA GLU A 74 -9.70 7.23 17.87
C GLU A 74 -10.20 6.62 16.55
N TRP A 75 -10.28 5.29 16.49
CA TRP A 75 -10.83 4.58 15.35
C TRP A 75 -12.27 5.00 15.04
N THR A 76 -13.11 5.11 16.07
CA THR A 76 -14.51 5.55 15.91
C THR A 76 -14.59 6.99 15.41
N ARG A 77 -13.75 7.89 15.94
CA ARG A 77 -13.65 9.28 15.48
C ARG A 77 -13.24 9.36 14.02
N TRP A 78 -12.35 8.48 13.56
CA TRP A 78 -11.96 8.41 12.16
C TRP A 78 -13.11 7.88 11.29
N LEU A 79 -13.79 6.79 11.69
CA LEU A 79 -14.96 6.27 10.98
C LEU A 79 -16.09 7.29 10.83
N GLU A 80 -16.23 8.21 11.79
CA GLU A 80 -17.19 9.32 11.74
C GLU A 80 -16.90 10.33 10.62
N THR A 81 -15.66 10.37 10.10
CA THR A 81 -15.29 11.24 8.97
C THR A 81 -15.67 10.67 7.59
N LEU A 82 -15.99 9.39 7.52
CA LEU A 82 -16.38 8.69 6.29
C LEU A 82 -17.90 8.76 6.04
N ALA A 83 -18.29 8.59 4.78
CA ALA A 83 -19.70 8.42 4.43
C ALA A 83 -20.27 7.13 5.04
N GLU A 84 -21.59 7.09 5.24
CA GLU A 84 -22.26 5.92 5.85
C GLU A 84 -22.05 4.64 5.04
N ALA A 85 -22.08 4.74 3.70
CA ALA A 85 -21.82 3.62 2.80
C ALA A 85 -20.42 3.03 3.02
N GLU A 86 -19.39 3.88 3.02
CA GLU A 86 -17.99 3.47 3.21
C GLU A 86 -17.76 2.88 4.61
N ARG A 87 -18.37 3.47 5.65
CA ARG A 87 -18.26 2.96 7.02
C ARG A 87 -18.81 1.54 7.17
N GLY A 88 -19.86 1.20 6.43
CA GLY A 88 -20.49 -0.12 6.45
C GLY A 88 -19.66 -1.22 5.79
N GLU A 89 -18.75 -0.86 4.88
CA GLU A 89 -17.93 -1.80 4.11
C GLU A 89 -16.64 -2.21 4.85
N ILE A 90 -16.21 -1.43 5.85
CA ILE A 90 -14.98 -1.70 6.59
C ILE A 90 -15.23 -2.74 7.68
N ALA A 91 -14.65 -3.92 7.52
CA ALA A 91 -14.66 -4.98 8.54
C ALA A 91 -13.61 -4.71 9.63
N TRP A 92 -14.04 -4.67 10.89
CA TRP A 92 -13.12 -4.48 12.02
C TRP A 92 -13.63 -5.14 13.31
N TYR A 93 -12.69 -5.47 14.20
CA TYR A 93 -12.95 -6.08 15.51
C TYR A 93 -12.11 -5.40 16.58
N VAL A 94 -12.64 -5.34 17.80
CA VAL A 94 -11.90 -4.91 18.99
C VAL A 94 -11.16 -6.09 19.59
N VAL A 95 -9.86 -5.93 19.83
CA VAL A 95 -8.98 -6.96 20.38
C VAL A 95 -8.29 -6.45 21.63
N CYS A 96 -8.34 -7.24 22.70
CA CYS A 96 -7.45 -7.07 23.84
C CYS A 96 -6.16 -7.86 23.59
N PHE A 97 -5.10 -7.19 23.14
CA PHE A 97 -3.81 -7.85 22.84
C PHE A 97 -3.12 -8.44 24.08
N ARG A 98 -3.57 -8.10 25.29
CA ARG A 98 -3.05 -8.69 26.53
C ARG A 98 -3.51 -10.13 26.75
N CYS A 99 -4.77 -10.45 26.45
CA CYS A 99 -5.34 -11.78 26.71
C CYS A 99 -5.96 -12.45 25.47
N GLY A 100 -5.91 -11.79 24.31
CA GLY A 100 -6.47 -12.30 23.06
C GLY A 100 -8.00 -12.28 22.98
N ALA A 101 -8.69 -11.60 23.89
CA ALA A 101 -10.15 -11.49 23.83
C ALA A 101 -10.56 -10.60 22.65
N VAL A 102 -11.63 -10.99 21.95
CA VAL A 102 -12.12 -10.32 20.75
C VAL A 102 -13.61 -10.03 20.88
N GLY A 103 -14.05 -8.90 20.34
CA GLY A 103 -15.47 -8.61 20.11
C GLY A 103 -15.66 -7.65 18.93
N GLU A 104 -16.86 -7.60 18.37
CA GLU A 104 -17.13 -6.83 17.14
C GLU A 104 -16.96 -5.32 17.34
N ARG A 105 -17.44 -4.77 18.46
CA ARG A 105 -17.45 -3.32 18.73
C ARG A 105 -16.92 -2.94 20.10
N SER A 106 -16.78 -3.92 20.98
CA SER A 106 -16.25 -3.75 22.32
C SER A 106 -15.76 -5.11 22.83
N VAL A 107 -14.90 -5.09 23.85
CA VAL A 107 -14.42 -6.29 24.52
C VAL A 107 -14.55 -6.08 26.03
N ASP A 108 -15.28 -6.96 26.72
CA ASP A 108 -15.25 -7.03 28.19
C ASP A 108 -14.28 -8.15 28.57
N CYS A 109 -13.02 -7.77 28.74
CA CYS A 109 -12.01 -8.62 29.33
C CYS A 109 -11.64 -8.05 30.71
N GLY A 110 -11.37 -8.93 31.68
CA GLY A 110 -10.92 -8.53 33.02
C GLY A 110 -9.55 -7.84 33.06
N CYS A 111 -8.94 -7.59 31.90
CA CYS A 111 -7.72 -6.80 31.75
C CYS A 111 -8.07 -5.31 31.91
N SER A 112 -8.31 -4.93 33.17
CA SER A 112 -8.71 -3.58 33.54
C SER A 112 -7.55 -2.59 33.40
N GLU A 113 -7.40 -2.06 32.19
CA GLU A 113 -6.72 -0.78 31.95
C GLU A 113 -7.51 0.06 30.93
N PHE A 114 -8.28 -0.56 30.03
CA PHE A 114 -9.14 0.12 29.04
C PHE A 114 -10.52 -0.53 28.93
N ARG A 115 -11.44 -0.20 29.84
CA ARG A 115 -12.84 -0.63 29.74
C ARG A 115 -13.57 0.31 28.80
N VAL A 116 -13.60 0.01 27.50
CA VAL A 116 -14.35 0.79 26.50
C VAL A 116 -15.85 0.55 26.72
N ARG A 117 -16.46 1.33 27.61
CA ARG A 117 -17.92 1.44 27.68
C ARG A 117 -18.37 2.40 26.58
N GLY A 118 -18.38 1.94 25.34
CA GLY A 118 -19.01 2.65 24.23
C GLY A 118 -20.52 2.60 24.39
N ARG A 119 -21.15 3.73 24.73
CA ARG A 119 -22.59 3.94 24.57
C ARG A 119 -22.82 4.20 23.08
N LEU A 120 -23.43 3.23 22.40
CA LEU A 120 -23.84 3.33 21.00
C LEU A 120 -24.92 4.43 20.85
N LEU A 121 -24.72 5.32 19.87
CA LEU A 121 -25.79 6.01 19.13
C LEU A 121 -26.05 5.23 17.86
#